data_AF-A0A372GMC6-F1
#
_entry.id   AF-A0A372GMC6-F1
#
_cell.length_a   1.000
_cell.length_b   1.000
_cell.length_c   1.000
_cell.angle_alpha   90.00
_cell.angle_beta   90.00
_cell.angle_gamma   90.00
#
_symmetry.space_group_name_H-M   'P 1'
#
loop_
_entity.id
_entity.type
_entity.pdbx_description
1 polymer ?
#
loop_
_entity_poly.entity_id
_entity_poly.type
_entity_poly.pdbx_seq_one_letter_code
_entity_poly.pdbx_strand_id
1 'polypeptide(L)'
;MAEWDGEALARLRSAAHRGDADAGLDVLRERPLEPVLQYAGDVALAAVAQERPEGARLAEECRALLSERALPGDMVLAAELAAPPGHDPALTSLPVDLGAVAAAMDGGLHVLDLERGDVLPLDEVLFDEAPDDEPRDAGRWLPIPPIPPVAPPEGEDARRGAARAWLAEQGYRPAPRTL
;
A
#
# COMPACT_ATOMS: atom_id res chain seq x y z
N MET A 1 4.49 -15.47 22.07
CA MET A 1 4.19 -14.52 20.98
C MET A 1 3.26 -15.24 20.03
N ALA A 2 2.11 -14.65 19.72
CA ALA A 2 1.21 -15.25 18.74
C ALA A 2 1.83 -15.09 17.34
N GLU A 3 1.95 -16.18 16.60
CA GLU A 3 2.37 -16.15 15.20
C GLU A 3 1.27 -15.57 14.30
N TRP A 4 1.65 -15.14 13.10
CA TRP A 4 0.71 -14.66 12.09
C TRP A 4 0.05 -15.85 11.38
N ASP A 5 -1.17 -16.18 11.79
CA ASP A 5 -2.02 -17.10 11.04
C ASP A 5 -2.79 -16.39 9.91
N GLY A 6 -3.43 -17.17 9.04
CA GLY A 6 -4.16 -16.64 7.90
C GLY A 6 -5.35 -15.74 8.26
N GLU A 7 -5.97 -15.96 9.42
CA GLU A 7 -7.12 -15.18 9.89
C GLU A 7 -6.66 -13.81 10.41
N ALA A 8 -5.58 -13.78 11.19
CA ALA A 8 -4.94 -12.56 11.66
C ALA A 8 -4.43 -11.71 10.48
N LEU A 9 -3.78 -12.34 9.48
CA LEU A 9 -3.34 -11.64 8.27
C LEU A 9 -4.52 -11.09 7.47
N ALA A 10 -5.59 -11.85 7.30
CA ALA A 10 -6.78 -11.37 6.59
C ALA A 10 -7.42 -10.15 7.28
N ARG A 11 -7.50 -10.16 8.62
CA ARG A 11 -7.98 -9.01 9.40
C ARG A 11 -7.06 -7.80 9.25
N LEU A 12 -5.74 -8.00 9.34
CA LEU A 12 -4.77 -6.92 9.20
C LEU A 12 -4.85 -6.27 7.81
N ARG A 13 -4.92 -7.08 6.74
CA ARG A 13 -5.11 -6.59 5.36
C ARG A 13 -6.36 -5.72 5.26
N SER A 14 -7.48 -6.22 5.78
CA SER A 14 -8.76 -5.51 5.75
C SER A 14 -8.70 -4.20 6.53
N ALA A 15 -8.05 -4.19 7.69
CA ALA A 15 -7.87 -2.99 8.50
C ALA A 15 -7.01 -1.95 7.77
N ALA A 16 -5.85 -2.34 7.24
CA ALA A 16 -4.97 -1.45 6.49
C ALA A 16 -5.64 -0.89 5.23
N HIS A 17 -6.36 -1.73 4.47
CA HIS A 17 -7.06 -1.32 3.25
C HIS A 17 -8.14 -0.25 3.51
N ARG A 18 -8.88 -0.39 4.63
CA ARG A 18 -9.97 0.52 5.01
C ARG A 18 -9.50 1.71 5.87
N GLY A 19 -8.23 1.72 6.30
CA GLY A 19 -7.75 2.69 7.29
C GLY A 19 -8.43 2.53 8.65
N ASP A 20 -8.87 1.32 8.99
CA ASP A 20 -9.52 1.00 10.27
C ASP A 20 -8.45 0.84 11.36
N ALA A 21 -8.11 1.96 12.01
CA ALA A 21 -7.05 2.03 12.99
C ALA A 21 -7.33 1.15 14.21
N ASP A 22 -8.58 1.11 14.70
CA ASP A 22 -8.93 0.35 15.90
C ASP A 22 -8.82 -1.15 15.64
N ALA A 23 -9.35 -1.64 14.52
CA ALA A 23 -9.20 -3.04 14.14
C ALA A 23 -7.73 -3.42 13.89
N GLY A 24 -6.96 -2.53 13.24
CA GLY A 24 -5.54 -2.75 12.98
C GLY A 24 -4.72 -2.84 14.27
N LEU A 25 -4.90 -1.88 15.19
CA LEU A 25 -4.22 -1.85 16.48
C LEU A 25 -4.57 -3.08 17.34
N ASP A 26 -5.81 -3.53 17.30
CA ASP A 26 -6.25 -4.73 18.01
C ASP A 26 -5.53 -5.98 17.50
N VAL A 27 -5.42 -6.12 16.17
CA VAL A 27 -4.72 -7.25 15.55
C VAL A 27 -3.21 -7.19 15.80
N LEU A 28 -2.59 -6.01 15.81
CA LEU A 28 -1.15 -5.86 16.06
C LEU A 28 -0.75 -6.06 17.53
N ARG A 29 -1.70 -5.94 18.46
CA ARG A 29 -1.42 -6.02 19.91
C ARG A 29 -0.73 -7.35 20.25
N GLU A 30 0.42 -7.26 20.93
CA GLU A 30 1.23 -8.40 21.42
C GLU A 30 1.77 -9.35 20.34
N ARG A 31 1.82 -8.92 19.07
CA ARG A 31 2.40 -9.67 17.95
C ARG A 31 3.69 -9.02 17.43
N PRO A 32 4.63 -9.81 16.88
CA PRO A 32 5.82 -9.27 16.23
C PRO A 32 5.45 -8.51 14.95
N LEU A 33 6.07 -7.35 14.75
CA LEU A 33 5.78 -6.46 13.62
C LEU A 33 6.60 -6.80 12.38
N GLU A 34 7.78 -7.38 12.56
CA GLU A 34 8.78 -7.67 11.53
C GLU A 34 8.21 -8.41 10.30
N PRO A 35 7.29 -9.38 10.44
CA PRO A 35 6.70 -10.08 9.28
C PRO A 35 5.70 -9.24 8.48
N VAL A 36 5.22 -8.12 9.01
CA VAL A 36 4.08 -7.34 8.47
C VAL A 36 4.32 -5.81 8.51
N LEU A 37 5.59 -5.37 8.47
CA LEU A 37 5.95 -3.96 8.67
C LEU A 37 5.24 -2.99 7.73
N GLN A 38 4.99 -3.38 6.47
CA GLN A 38 4.26 -2.54 5.52
C GLN A 38 2.79 -2.35 5.92
N TYR A 39 2.14 -3.42 6.38
CA TYR A 39 0.78 -3.33 6.92
C TYR A 39 0.72 -2.59 8.25
N ALA A 40 1.66 -2.87 9.16
CA ALA A 40 1.73 -2.22 10.46
C ALA A 40 1.95 -0.70 10.32
N GLY A 41 2.80 -0.28 9.37
CA GLY A 41 3.00 1.13 9.07
C GLY A 41 1.75 1.81 8.51
N ASP A 42 0.97 1.15 7.66
CA ASP A 42 -0.31 1.70 7.16
C ASP A 42 -1.33 1.88 8.31
N VAL A 43 -1.40 0.91 9.23
CA VAL A 43 -2.21 1.04 10.45
C VAL A 43 -1.71 2.18 11.33
N ALA A 44 -0.39 2.36 11.47
CA ALA A 44 0.20 3.45 12.24
C ALA A 44 -0.14 4.82 11.64
N LEU A 45 -0.04 4.99 10.32
CA LEU A 45 -0.45 6.21 9.62
C LEU A 45 -1.93 6.51 9.85
N ALA A 46 -2.80 5.49 9.72
CA ALA A 46 -4.23 5.64 9.99
C ALA A 46 -4.52 6.01 11.46
N ALA A 47 -3.81 5.39 12.40
CA ALA A 47 -3.95 5.66 13.83
C ALA A 47 -3.51 7.08 14.20
N VAL A 48 -2.40 7.57 13.63
CA VAL A 48 -1.93 8.95 13.82
C VAL A 48 -2.94 9.95 13.22
N ALA A 49 -3.43 9.70 12.01
CA ALA A 49 -4.43 10.55 11.37
C ALA A 49 -5.76 10.62 12.13
N GLN A 50 -6.12 9.55 12.85
CA GLN A 50 -7.32 9.44 13.69
C GLN A 50 -7.06 9.80 15.17
N GLU A 51 -5.90 10.39 15.46
CA GLU A 51 -5.50 10.84 16.80
C GLU A 51 -5.59 9.74 17.88
N ARG A 52 -5.31 8.49 17.49
CA ARG A 52 -5.26 7.36 18.43
C ARG A 52 -3.98 7.44 19.29
N PRO A 53 -4.08 7.34 20.62
CA PRO A 53 -2.92 7.47 21.53
C PRO A 53 -1.77 6.51 21.21
N GLU A 54 -2.08 5.30 20.76
CA GLU A 54 -1.12 4.27 20.42
C GLU A 54 -0.41 4.50 19.09
N GLY A 55 -0.98 5.35 18.21
CA GLY A 55 -0.50 5.57 16.85
C GLY A 55 0.92 6.12 16.80
N ALA A 56 1.24 7.11 17.62
CA ALA A 56 2.58 7.72 17.63
C ALA A 56 3.67 6.73 18.05
N ARG A 57 3.39 5.87 19.04
CA ARG A 57 4.33 4.84 19.49
C ARG A 57 4.55 3.78 18.41
N LEU A 58 3.45 3.31 17.80
CA LEU A 58 3.53 2.32 16.72
C LEU A 58 4.27 2.89 15.51
N ALA A 59 4.03 4.16 15.15
CA ALA A 59 4.70 4.82 14.03
C ALA A 59 6.22 4.87 14.23
N GLU A 60 6.68 5.22 15.43
CA GLU A 60 8.12 5.26 15.74
C GLU A 60 8.76 3.87 15.72
N GLU A 61 8.06 2.86 16.26
CA GLU A 61 8.52 1.47 16.24
C GLU A 61 8.62 0.92 14.82
N CYS A 62 7.57 1.12 14.00
CA CYS A 62 7.58 0.76 12.58
C CYS A 62 8.69 1.49 11.83
N ARG A 63 8.87 2.80 12.05
CA ARG A 63 9.90 3.61 11.39
C ARG A 63 11.30 3.06 11.66
N ALA A 64 11.60 2.69 12.91
CA ALA A 64 12.89 2.12 13.28
C ALA A 64 13.14 0.78 12.55
N LEU A 65 12.18 -0.15 12.60
CA LEU A 65 12.30 -1.48 11.98
C LEU A 65 12.37 -1.40 10.45
N LEU A 66 11.58 -0.53 9.83
CA LEU A 66 11.62 -0.26 8.39
C LEU A 66 12.97 0.32 7.96
N SER A 67 13.51 1.27 8.73
CA SER A 67 14.81 1.88 8.45
C SER A 67 15.96 0.88 8.59
N GLU A 68 15.84 -0.09 9.51
CA GLU A 68 16.81 -1.17 9.68
C GLU A 68 16.76 -2.17 8.51
N ARG A 69 15.55 -2.55 8.07
CA ARG A 69 15.34 -3.50 6.97
C ARG A 69 15.66 -2.90 5.59
N ALA A 70 15.39 -1.62 5.41
CA ALA A 70 15.81 -0.78 4.28
C ALA A 70 15.45 -1.30 2.87
N LEU A 71 14.32 -2.00 2.71
CA LEU A 71 13.80 -2.34 1.38
C LEU A 71 13.25 -1.07 0.69
N PRO A 72 13.11 -1.06 -0.66
CA PRO A 72 12.67 0.13 -1.39
C PRO A 72 11.38 0.76 -0.84
N GLY A 73 10.36 -0.05 -0.53
CA GLY A 73 9.11 0.43 0.06
C GLY A 73 9.21 0.81 1.53
N ASP A 74 10.22 0.31 2.24
CA ASP A 74 10.41 0.61 3.65
C ASP A 74 10.87 2.05 3.83
N MET A 75 11.78 2.50 2.97
CA MET A 75 12.28 3.87 2.99
C MET A 75 11.16 4.89 2.71
N VAL A 76 10.24 4.56 1.79
CA VAL A 76 9.07 5.40 1.50
C VAL A 76 8.16 5.49 2.72
N LEU A 77 7.74 4.35 3.27
CA LEU A 77 6.84 4.32 4.43
C LEU A 77 7.50 4.93 5.68
N ALA A 78 8.79 4.70 5.92
CA ALA A 78 9.52 5.31 7.04
C ALA A 78 9.58 6.84 6.91
N ALA A 79 9.73 7.38 5.70
CA ALA A 79 9.67 8.82 5.46
C ALA A 79 8.26 9.39 5.71
N GLU A 80 7.21 8.67 5.30
CA GLU A 80 5.82 9.05 5.58
C GLU A 80 5.52 9.06 7.08
N LEU A 81 5.97 8.04 7.82
CA LEU A 81 5.82 7.95 9.28
C LEU A 81 6.58 9.06 10.03
N ALA A 82 7.66 9.57 9.44
CA ALA A 82 8.45 10.67 10.01
C ALA A 82 7.86 12.06 9.69
N ALA A 83 6.93 12.16 8.75
CA ALA A 83 6.36 13.44 8.35
C ALA A 83 5.48 14.02 9.45
N PRO A 84 5.59 15.33 9.76
CA PRO A 84 4.76 15.94 10.78
C PRO A 84 3.28 15.98 10.33
N PRO A 85 2.32 15.85 11.28
CA PRO A 85 0.91 15.96 10.96
C PRO A 85 0.59 17.28 10.26
N GLY A 86 -0.22 17.23 9.20
CA GLY A 86 -0.63 18.43 8.44
C GLY A 86 0.43 18.98 7.49
N HIS A 87 1.55 18.28 7.28
CA HIS A 87 2.46 18.60 6.18
C HIS A 87 1.83 18.23 4.83
N ASP A 88 1.92 19.15 3.86
CA ASP A 88 1.53 18.84 2.49
C ASP A 88 2.41 17.69 1.96
N PRO A 89 1.81 16.55 1.61
CA PRO A 89 2.58 15.42 1.15
C PRO A 89 3.22 15.75 -0.20
N ALA A 90 4.49 15.37 -0.38
CA ALA A 90 5.16 15.47 -1.68
C ALA A 90 4.52 14.55 -2.74
N LEU A 91 3.78 13.53 -2.30
CA LEU A 91 3.12 12.53 -3.15
C LEU A 91 1.59 12.68 -3.12
N THR A 92 0.96 12.47 -4.27
CA THR A 92 -0.50 12.54 -4.40
C THR A 92 -1.13 11.28 -3.78
N SER A 93 -2.08 11.46 -2.87
CA SER A 93 -2.82 10.35 -2.27
C SER A 93 -3.71 9.65 -3.30
N LEU A 94 -3.64 8.32 -3.38
CA LEU A 94 -4.45 7.49 -4.26
C LEU A 94 -5.12 6.34 -3.47
N PRO A 95 -6.44 6.12 -3.59
CA PRO A 95 -7.16 5.08 -2.85
C PRO A 95 -6.93 3.69 -3.47
N VAL A 96 -5.70 3.19 -3.38
CA VAL A 96 -5.23 1.96 -4.05
C VAL A 96 -4.90 0.85 -3.05
N ASP A 97 -5.19 -0.41 -3.43
CA ASP A 97 -4.70 -1.57 -2.70
C ASP A 97 -3.31 -2.00 -3.21
N LEU A 98 -2.27 -1.74 -2.42
CA LEU A 98 -0.92 -2.19 -2.73
C LEU A 98 -0.79 -3.72 -2.84
N GLY A 99 -1.68 -4.50 -2.20
CA GLY A 99 -1.70 -5.95 -2.36
C GLY A 99 -2.14 -6.35 -3.77
N ALA A 100 -3.13 -5.66 -4.33
CA ALA A 100 -3.57 -5.85 -5.71
C ALA A 100 -2.50 -5.38 -6.71
N VAL A 101 -1.86 -4.24 -6.47
CA VAL A 101 -0.74 -3.77 -7.30
C VAL A 101 0.42 -4.76 -7.28
N ALA A 102 0.81 -5.24 -6.10
CA ALA A 102 1.85 -6.26 -5.96
C ALA A 102 1.51 -7.55 -6.72
N ALA A 103 0.28 -8.04 -6.61
CA ALA A 103 -0.18 -9.21 -7.35
C ALA A 103 -0.16 -8.98 -8.87
N ALA A 104 -0.50 -7.78 -9.33
CA ALA A 104 -0.44 -7.42 -10.75
C ALA A 104 0.99 -7.31 -11.28
N MET A 105 1.94 -6.87 -10.46
CA MET A 105 3.36 -6.86 -10.83
C MET A 105 3.93 -8.28 -10.99
N ASP A 106 3.45 -9.24 -10.19
CA ASP A 106 3.77 -10.67 -10.36
C ASP A 106 3.00 -11.30 -11.55
N GLY A 107 1.92 -10.66 -11.98
CA GLY A 107 1.02 -11.09 -13.03
C GLY A 107 1.31 -10.47 -14.40
N GLY A 108 0.45 -10.77 -15.37
CA GLY A 108 0.56 -10.23 -16.73
C GLY A 108 0.35 -8.72 -16.84
N LEU A 109 -0.04 -8.25 -18.02
CA LEU A 109 -0.23 -6.83 -18.29
C LEU A 109 -1.49 -6.30 -17.58
N HIS A 110 -1.30 -5.41 -16.61
CA HIS A 110 -2.37 -4.74 -15.86
C HIS A 110 -2.19 -3.22 -15.93
N VAL A 111 -3.26 -2.50 -15.61
CA VAL A 111 -3.28 -1.03 -15.46
C VAL A 111 -3.92 -0.66 -14.14
N LEU A 112 -3.49 0.47 -13.58
CA LEU A 112 -4.07 1.11 -12.42
C LEU A 112 -4.96 2.27 -12.87
N ASP A 113 -6.22 2.27 -12.43
CA ASP A 113 -7.15 3.40 -12.56
C ASP A 113 -6.75 4.48 -11.54
N LEU A 114 -6.24 5.61 -11.99
CA LEU A 114 -5.81 6.71 -11.11
C LEU A 114 -6.99 7.49 -10.51
N GLU A 115 -8.22 7.27 -10.99
CA GLU A 115 -9.42 7.87 -10.42
C GLU A 115 -9.99 7.00 -9.28
N ARG A 116 -10.06 5.68 -9.50
CA ARG A 116 -10.68 4.73 -8.57
C ARG A 116 -9.68 3.95 -7.70
N GLY A 117 -8.42 3.94 -8.10
CA GLY A 117 -7.35 3.11 -7.53
C GLY A 117 -7.49 1.62 -7.85
N ASP A 118 -8.33 1.25 -8.83
CA ASP A 118 -8.58 -0.15 -9.20
C ASP A 118 -7.48 -0.70 -10.10
N VAL A 119 -7.10 -1.95 -9.87
CA VAL A 119 -6.17 -2.69 -10.72
C VAL A 119 -6.98 -3.55 -11.68
N LEU A 120 -6.85 -3.26 -12.97
CA LEU A 120 -7.60 -3.92 -14.04
C LEU A 120 -6.66 -4.65 -15.00
N PRO A 121 -7.07 -5.81 -15.54
CA PRO A 121 -6.40 -6.42 -16.68
C PRO A 121 -6.36 -5.44 -17.87
N LEU A 122 -5.23 -5.40 -18.59
CA LEU A 122 -5.08 -4.48 -19.73
C LEU A 122 -6.10 -4.76 -20.85
N ASP A 123 -6.49 -6.00 -21.04
CA ASP A 123 -7.47 -6.43 -22.04
C ASP A 123 -8.88 -5.94 -21.69
N GLU A 124 -9.32 -5.98 -20.43
CA GLU A 124 -10.60 -5.40 -20.01
C GLU A 124 -10.70 -3.91 -20.39
N VAL A 125 -9.60 -3.15 -20.22
CA VAL A 125 -9.52 -1.73 -20.60
C VAL A 125 -9.40 -1.51 -22.12
N LEU A 126 -9.04 -2.54 -22.90
CA LEU A 126 -8.98 -2.50 -24.37
C LEU A 126 -10.27 -2.98 -25.04
N PHE A 127 -11.09 -3.79 -24.36
CA PHE A 127 -12.24 -4.47 -24.97
C PHE A 127 -13.62 -4.02 -24.47
N ASP A 128 -13.72 -3.21 -23.40
CA ASP A 128 -15.00 -2.63 -22.92
C ASP A 128 -15.51 -1.43 -23.75
N GLU A 129 -15.03 -1.26 -24.99
CA GLU A 129 -15.34 -0.09 -25.82
C GLU A 129 -16.71 -0.23 -26.51
N ALA A 130 -17.64 0.66 -26.13
CA ALA A 130 -18.68 1.13 -27.03
C ALA A 130 -18.02 1.99 -28.16
N PRO A 131 -18.46 1.88 -29.42
CA PRO A 131 -17.65 2.24 -30.58
C PRO A 131 -17.52 3.74 -30.93
N ASP A 132 -17.82 4.71 -30.05
CA ASP A 132 -17.81 6.15 -30.45
C ASP A 132 -17.09 7.09 -29.46
N ASP A 133 -15.96 7.63 -29.94
CA ASP A 133 -15.47 9.01 -29.82
C ASP A 133 -15.39 9.71 -28.44
N GLU A 134 -14.38 9.36 -27.64
CA GLU A 134 -13.55 10.34 -26.91
C GLU A 134 -12.09 9.84 -26.89
N PRO A 135 -11.07 10.71 -27.07
CA PRO A 135 -9.70 10.29 -26.88
C PRO A 135 -9.57 9.76 -25.45
N ARG A 136 -9.14 8.49 -25.33
CA ARG A 136 -8.76 7.81 -24.11
C ARG A 136 -8.19 8.83 -23.12
N ASP A 137 -8.76 8.93 -21.92
CA ASP A 137 -8.24 9.81 -20.88
C ASP A 137 -6.83 9.32 -20.48
N ALA A 138 -5.84 9.77 -21.25
CA ALA A 138 -4.49 9.20 -21.25
C ALA A 138 -3.78 9.43 -19.91
N GLY A 139 -4.32 10.34 -19.09
CA GLY A 139 -3.86 10.59 -17.73
C GLY A 139 -4.53 9.73 -16.66
N ARG A 140 -5.54 8.91 -17.00
CA ARG A 140 -6.28 8.08 -16.03
C ARG A 140 -5.65 6.71 -15.82
N TRP A 141 -5.07 6.12 -16.86
CA TRP A 141 -4.60 4.73 -16.82
C TRP A 141 -3.07 4.66 -16.69
N LEU A 142 -2.61 4.06 -15.60
CA LEU A 142 -1.18 3.89 -15.33
C LEU A 142 -0.76 2.41 -15.51
N PRO A 143 0.04 2.06 -16.53
CA PRO A 143 0.51 0.70 -16.72
C PRO A 143 1.35 0.20 -15.54
N ILE A 144 1.00 -0.97 -15.01
CA ILE A 144 1.77 -1.62 -13.96
C ILE A 144 2.88 -2.45 -14.63
N PRO A 145 4.17 -2.17 -14.35
CA PRO A 145 5.24 -2.96 -14.92
C PRO A 145 5.24 -4.35 -14.28
N PRO A 146 5.49 -5.41 -15.06
CA PRO A 146 5.82 -6.70 -14.46
C PRO A 146 7.13 -6.56 -13.67
N ILE A 147 7.26 -7.23 -12.51
CA ILE A 147 8.52 -7.26 -11.77
C ILE A 147 9.60 -7.79 -12.73
N PRO A 148 10.72 -7.08 -12.97
CA PRO A 148 11.80 -7.60 -13.78
C PRO A 148 12.33 -8.89 -13.15
N PRO A 149 12.80 -9.88 -13.96
CA PRO A 149 13.07 -11.25 -13.51
C PRO A 149 14.23 -11.43 -12.52
N VAL A 150 14.79 -10.35 -11.97
CA VAL A 150 15.74 -10.43 -10.85
C VAL A 150 14.94 -10.67 -9.58
N ALA A 151 14.87 -11.95 -9.18
CA ALA A 151 14.26 -12.51 -7.97
C ALA A 151 13.26 -11.57 -7.24
N PRO A 152 11.94 -11.79 -7.40
CA PRO A 152 10.95 -10.93 -6.75
C PRO A 152 11.15 -10.94 -5.23
N PRO A 153 10.84 -9.84 -4.53
CA PRO A 153 10.95 -9.78 -3.08
C PRO A 153 10.18 -10.93 -2.43
N GLU A 154 10.84 -11.63 -1.51
CA GLU A 154 10.26 -12.79 -0.82
C GLU A 154 9.24 -12.33 0.24
N GLY A 155 8.06 -12.94 0.20
CA GLY A 155 6.98 -12.64 1.14
C GLY A 155 6.07 -11.50 0.70
N GLU A 156 4.83 -11.58 1.16
CA GLU A 156 3.77 -10.63 0.81
C GLU A 156 4.09 -9.20 1.25
N ASP A 157 4.64 -9.01 2.44
CA ASP A 157 5.02 -7.70 2.98
C ASP A 157 6.07 -7.00 2.10
N ALA A 158 7.11 -7.73 1.69
CA ALA A 158 8.15 -7.19 0.84
C ALA A 158 7.63 -6.84 -0.58
N ARG A 159 6.73 -7.67 -1.14
CA ARG A 159 6.04 -7.35 -2.40
C ARG A 159 5.15 -6.12 -2.30
N ARG A 160 4.41 -5.97 -1.19
CA ARG A 160 3.63 -4.75 -0.89
C ARG A 160 4.55 -3.53 -0.82
N GLY A 161 5.73 -3.67 -0.20
CA GLY A 161 6.75 -2.62 -0.17
C GLY A 161 7.26 -2.24 -1.57
N ALA A 162 7.55 -3.21 -2.43
CA ALA A 162 7.94 -2.92 -3.81
C ALA A 162 6.85 -2.17 -4.59
N ALA A 163 5.58 -2.57 -4.42
CA ALA A 163 4.45 -1.85 -4.98
C ALA A 163 4.37 -0.39 -4.48
N ARG A 164 4.62 -0.15 -3.18
CA ARG A 164 4.69 1.21 -2.61
C ARG A 164 5.80 2.02 -3.26
N ALA A 165 7.00 1.45 -3.40
CA ALA A 165 8.14 2.13 -3.98
C ALA A 165 7.86 2.56 -5.43
N TRP A 166 7.36 1.63 -6.25
CA TRP A 166 6.95 1.94 -7.61
C TRP A 166 5.89 3.04 -7.67
N LEU A 167 4.85 2.97 -6.83
CA LEU A 167 3.79 3.97 -6.79
C LEU A 167 4.36 5.38 -6.46
N ALA A 168 5.32 5.45 -5.53
CA ALA A 168 6.02 6.67 -5.17
C ALA A 168 6.86 7.23 -6.32
N GLU A 169 7.50 6.38 -7.13
CA GLU A 169 8.21 6.79 -8.36
C GLU A 169 7.25 7.41 -9.39
N GLN A 170 5.98 7.01 -9.39
CA GLN A 170 4.93 7.60 -10.23
C GLN A 170 4.34 8.88 -9.62
N GLY A 171 4.80 9.32 -8.45
CA GLY A 171 4.33 10.54 -7.77
C GLY A 171 3.10 10.32 -6.88
N TYR A 172 2.74 9.07 -6.58
CA TYR A 172 1.58 8.71 -5.78
C TYR A 172 1.95 8.03 -4.48
N ARG A 173 1.06 8.09 -3.49
CA ARG A 173 1.15 7.32 -2.25
C ARG A 173 -0.18 6.61 -1.98
N PRO A 174 -0.16 5.43 -1.35
CA PRO A 174 -1.40 4.75 -1.00
C PRO A 174 -2.18 5.56 0.05
N ALA A 175 -3.49 5.59 -0.10
CA ALA A 175 -4.43 6.09 0.90
C ALA A 175 -5.53 5.06 1.13
N PRO A 176 -6.11 5.01 2.34
CA PRO A 176 -7.29 4.20 2.60
C PRO A 176 -8.43 4.52 1.64
N ARG A 177 -9.19 3.50 1.24
CA ARG A 177 -10.45 3.70 0.52
C ARG A 177 -11.52 4.23 1.47
N THR A 178 -11.78 5.53 1.40
CA THR A 178 -12.97 6.14 2.02
C THR A 178 -14.15 5.94 1.07
N LEU A 179 -15.06 5.04 1.44
CA LEU A 179 -16.39 4.94 0.82
C LEU A 179 -17.27 6.13 1.22
#